data_AF-A0A132BCE4-F1
#
_entry.id   AF-A0A132BCE4-F1
#
_cell.length_a   1.000
_cell.length_b   1.000
_cell.length_c   1.000
_cell.angle_alpha   90.00
_cell.angle_beta   90.00
_cell.angle_gamma   90.00
#
_symmetry.space_group_name_H-M   'P 1'
#
loop_
_entity.id
_entity.type
_entity.pdbx_description
1 polymer ?
#
loop_
_entity_poly.entity_id
_entity_poly.type
_entity_poly.pdbx_seq_one_letter_code
_entity_poly.pdbx_strand_id
1 'polypeptide(L)'
;WRPKVHAELLVLDHFWTQSLEFLDGDRFIACSKPACYCCYHYIAAHPGRFEVPPSHNNCWIRWRAPDIFDSTRQDLLKTREDILNAMAKKIRIEVLEQIRERRGPRANRPDSLTEIS
;
A
#
# COMPACT_ATOMS: atom_id res chain seq x y z
N TRP A 1 -18.96 -8.47 -4.57
CA TRP A 1 -17.54 -8.18 -4.27
C TRP A 1 -17.27 -6.71 -4.62
N ARG A 2 -16.73 -5.90 -3.69
CA ARG A 2 -16.53 -4.43 -3.88
C ARG A 2 -15.17 -4.02 -3.29
N PRO A 3 -14.08 -4.01 -4.07
CA PRO A 3 -12.77 -3.58 -3.60
C PRO A 3 -12.77 -2.09 -3.27
N LYS A 4 -12.01 -1.70 -2.24
CA LYS A 4 -11.91 -0.31 -1.77
C LYS A 4 -10.45 0.15 -1.76
N VAL A 5 -10.25 1.44 -1.99
CA VAL A 5 -8.98 2.11 -1.71
C VAL A 5 -8.97 2.43 -0.23
N HIS A 6 -7.85 2.15 0.44
CA HIS A 6 -7.68 2.45 1.86
C HIS A 6 -7.30 3.92 2.07
N ALA A 7 -7.55 4.42 3.28
CA ALA A 7 -7.35 5.83 3.63
C ALA A 7 -5.89 6.28 3.39
N GLU A 8 -4.89 5.48 3.78
CA GLU A 8 -3.48 5.85 3.57
C GLU A 8 -3.17 6.13 2.08
N LEU A 9 -3.76 5.36 1.17
CA LEU A 9 -3.50 5.51 -0.26
C LEU A 9 -4.27 6.67 -0.88
N LEU A 10 -5.45 7.02 -0.35
CA LEU A 10 -6.20 8.20 -0.79
C LEU A 10 -5.44 9.49 -0.44
N VAL A 11 -4.87 9.57 0.76
CA VAL A 11 -4.05 10.71 1.17
C VAL A 11 -2.76 10.77 0.36
N LEU A 12 -2.07 9.63 0.20
CA LEU A 12 -0.85 9.56 -0.60
C LEU A 12 -1.08 10.04 -2.04
N ASP A 13 -2.11 9.50 -2.69
CA ASP A 13 -2.45 9.85 -4.07
C ASP A 13 -2.83 11.33 -4.22
N HIS A 14 -3.57 11.88 -3.25
CA HIS A 14 -3.88 13.31 -3.26
C HIS A 14 -2.61 14.17 -3.17
N PHE A 15 -1.70 13.87 -2.24
CA PHE A 15 -0.44 14.61 -2.10
C PHE A 15 0.44 14.47 -3.34
N TRP A 16 0.50 13.28 -3.93
CA TRP A 16 1.31 13.03 -5.12
C TRP A 16 0.76 13.72 -6.36
N THR A 17 -0.54 13.58 -6.64
CA THR A 17 -1.16 14.09 -7.87
C THR A 17 -1.28 15.61 -7.87
N GLN A 18 -1.43 16.22 -6.69
CA GLN A 18 -1.51 17.67 -6.52
C GLN A 18 -0.15 18.32 -6.21
N SER A 19 0.93 17.55 -6.14
CA SER A 19 2.28 18.04 -5.81
C SER A 19 2.31 18.84 -4.49
N LEU A 20 1.62 18.36 -3.45
CA LEU A 20 1.57 19.03 -2.16
C LEU A 20 2.88 18.84 -1.39
N GLU A 21 3.23 19.85 -0.60
CA GLU A 21 4.41 19.83 0.25
C GLU A 21 4.14 19.20 1.62
N PHE A 22 5.13 18.50 2.14
CA PHE A 22 5.14 17.99 3.51
C PHE A 22 5.97 18.92 4.39
N LEU A 23 5.58 19.04 5.67
CA LEU A 23 6.34 19.79 6.65
C LEU A 23 7.74 19.18 6.79
N ASP A 24 8.77 20.02 6.70
CA ASP A 24 10.19 19.64 6.82
C ASP A 24 10.63 18.48 5.90
N GLY A 25 9.89 18.23 4.81
CA GLY A 25 10.14 17.11 3.91
C GLY A 25 9.80 15.73 4.49
N ASP A 26 9.18 15.67 5.67
CA ASP A 26 8.73 14.43 6.31
C ASP A 26 7.48 13.90 5.60
N ARG A 27 7.68 12.98 4.65
CA ARG A 27 6.62 12.39 3.81
C ARG A 27 5.84 11.29 4.52
N PHE A 28 5.59 11.46 5.81
CA PHE A 28 4.83 10.54 6.63
C PHE A 28 3.32 10.81 6.56
N ILE A 29 2.54 9.74 6.42
CA ILE A 29 1.08 9.77 6.42
C ILE A 29 0.59 9.00 7.63
N ALA A 30 0.09 9.72 8.63
CA ALA A 30 -0.47 9.11 9.83
C ALA A 30 -1.90 8.60 9.58
N CYS A 31 -2.17 7.36 9.99
CA CYS A 31 -3.50 6.76 9.98
C CYS A 31 -3.83 6.16 11.37
N SER A 32 -5.11 5.93 11.65
CA SER A 32 -5.55 5.37 12.95
C SER A 32 -5.12 3.92 13.20
N LYS A 33 -4.67 3.23 12.14
CA LYS A 33 -4.17 1.85 12.17
C LYS A 33 -2.87 1.76 11.36
N PRO A 34 -1.97 0.80 11.66
CA PRO A 34 -0.86 0.45 10.77
C PRO A 34 -1.35 0.12 9.36
N ALA A 35 -0.47 0.19 8.36
CA ALA A 35 -0.83 -0.16 7.00
C ALA A 35 -1.18 -1.66 6.87
N CYS A 36 -2.11 -1.96 5.96
CA CYS A 36 -2.32 -3.34 5.55
C CYS A 36 -1.20 -3.83 4.62
N TYR A 37 -1.14 -5.13 4.36
CA TYR A 37 -0.08 -5.73 3.54
C TYR A 37 0.03 -5.08 2.16
N CYS A 38 -1.09 -4.88 1.46
CA CYS A 38 -1.08 -4.26 0.13
C CYS A 38 -0.70 -2.78 0.18
N CYS A 39 -1.16 -2.02 1.17
CA CYS A 39 -0.81 -0.61 1.31
C CYS A 39 0.66 -0.41 1.65
N TYR A 40 1.21 -1.23 2.56
CA TYR A 40 2.64 -1.24 2.89
C TYR A 40 3.49 -1.39 1.63
N HIS A 41 3.20 -2.41 0.81
CA HIS A 41 3.95 -2.63 -0.43
C HIS A 41 3.71 -1.56 -1.50
N TYR A 42 2.51 -0.98 -1.56
CA TYR A 42 2.21 0.12 -2.49
C TYR A 42 3.03 1.36 -2.14
N ILE A 43 3.02 1.79 -0.86
CA ILE A 43 3.79 2.94 -0.37
C ILE A 43 5.28 2.71 -0.56
N ALA A 44 5.78 1.53 -0.21
CA ALA A 44 7.21 1.19 -0.33
C ALA A 44 7.70 1.16 -1.79
N ALA A 45 6.84 0.82 -2.76
CA ALA A 45 7.18 0.83 -4.18
C ALA A 45 6.93 2.19 -4.85
N HIS A 46 6.33 3.15 -4.15
CA HIS A 46 5.96 4.44 -4.72
C HIS A 46 7.21 5.32 -4.98
N PRO A 47 7.37 5.95 -6.16
CA PRO A 47 8.56 6.74 -6.49
C PRO A 47 8.69 8.04 -5.68
N GLY A 48 7.59 8.50 -5.10
CA GLY A 48 7.51 9.72 -4.28
C GLY A 48 8.26 9.69 -2.93
N ARG A 49 8.95 8.58 -2.60
CA ARG A 49 9.76 8.42 -1.37
C ARG A 49 8.98 8.77 -0.09
N PHE A 50 7.76 8.26 0.01
CA PHE A 50 6.96 8.38 1.23
C PHE A 50 7.56 7.55 2.36
N GLU A 51 7.45 8.05 3.59
CA GLU A 51 7.84 7.26 4.76
C GLU A 51 6.89 6.06 4.89
N VAL A 52 7.48 4.86 4.94
CA VAL A 52 6.69 3.63 4.96
C VAL A 52 6.21 3.37 6.39
N PRO A 53 4.89 3.38 6.66
CA PRO A 53 4.39 3.17 8.02
C PRO A 53 4.58 1.72 8.48
N PRO A 54 4.48 1.46 9.80
CA PRO A 54 4.35 0.10 10.33
C PRO A 54 3.18 -0.64 9.66
N SER A 55 3.25 -1.98 9.60
CA SER A 55 2.24 -2.82 8.98
C SER A 55 1.70 -3.88 9.94
N HIS A 56 0.38 -4.07 9.97
CA HIS A 56 -0.26 -5.20 10.67
C HIS A 56 -0.27 -6.47 9.80
N ASN A 57 0.15 -6.39 8.54
CA ASN A 57 0.34 -7.50 7.60
C ASN A 57 -0.91 -8.31 7.21
N ASN A 58 -2.14 -7.82 7.48
CA ASN A 58 -3.33 -8.48 6.97
C ASN A 58 -3.47 -8.23 5.46
N CYS A 59 -3.76 -9.30 4.72
CA CYS A 59 -4.04 -9.25 3.29
C CYS A 59 -5.55 -9.13 3.06
N TRP A 60 -6.01 -7.93 2.69
CA TRP A 60 -7.42 -7.69 2.41
C TRP A 60 -7.75 -7.98 0.94
N ILE A 61 -8.51 -9.03 0.68
CA ILE A 61 -8.95 -9.39 -0.69
C ILE A 61 -9.89 -8.36 -1.34
N ARG A 62 -10.38 -7.38 -0.56
CA ARG A 62 -11.23 -6.27 -1.03
C ARG A 62 -10.41 -4.98 -1.14
N TRP A 63 -9.18 -5.08 -1.65
CA TRP A 63 -8.27 -3.96 -1.85
C TRP A 63 -8.14 -3.61 -3.33
N ARG A 64 -7.91 -2.32 -3.63
CA ARG A 64 -7.50 -1.84 -4.95
C ARG A 64 -6.61 -0.60 -4.83
N ALA A 65 -5.78 -0.35 -5.85
CA ALA A 65 -4.98 0.87 -5.96
C ALA A 65 -5.84 2.11 -6.23
N PRO A 66 -5.32 3.32 -5.94
CA PRO A 66 -5.98 4.59 -6.28
C PRO A 66 -6.38 4.71 -7.76
N ASP A 67 -7.48 5.43 -7.99
CA ASP A 67 -7.96 5.76 -9.33
C ASP A 67 -7.20 6.93 -9.91
N ILE A 68 -6.97 6.90 -11.22
CA ILE A 68 -6.46 8.04 -11.98
C ILE A 68 -7.61 8.45 -12.89
N PHE A 69 -8.25 9.57 -12.55
CA PHE A 69 -9.44 10.05 -13.25
C PHE A 69 -9.10 10.76 -14.56
N ASP A 70 -7.90 11.34 -14.66
CA ASP A 70 -7.42 12.01 -15.86
C ASP A 70 -6.61 11.03 -16.74
N SER A 71 -7.23 10.55 -17.82
CA SER A 71 -6.61 9.61 -18.75
C SER A 71 -5.50 10.24 -19.60
N THR A 72 -5.37 11.57 -19.60
CA THR A 72 -4.28 12.27 -20.30
C THR A 72 -2.97 12.21 -19.51
N ARG A 73 -3.03 11.93 -18.20
CA ARG A 73 -1.88 11.80 -17.29
C ARG A 73 -1.22 10.43 -17.42
N GLN A 74 -0.59 10.20 -18.57
CA GLN A 74 0.15 8.98 -18.89
C GLN A 74 1.28 8.71 -17.88
N ASP A 75 1.88 9.76 -17.31
CA ASP A 75 2.88 9.69 -16.25
C ASP A 75 2.33 9.01 -14.98
N LEU A 76 1.13 9.40 -14.54
CA LEU A 76 0.48 8.82 -13.38
C LEU A 76 0.04 7.37 -13.66
N LEU A 77 -0.51 7.13 -14.85
CA LEU A 77 -0.94 5.79 -15.26
C LEU A 77 0.23 4.81 -15.26
N LYS A 78 1.38 5.24 -15.82
CA LYS A 78 2.62 4.48 -15.83
C LYS A 78 3.16 4.26 -14.43
N THR A 79 3.19 5.30 -13.60
CA THR A 79 3.62 5.19 -12.20
C THR A 79 2.81 4.14 -11.44
N ARG A 80 1.49 4.16 -11.56
CA ARG A 80 0.61 3.17 -10.93
C ARG A 80 0.87 1.76 -11.44
N GLU A 81 1.05 1.59 -12.74
CA GLU A 81 1.39 0.30 -13.36
C GLU A 81 2.71 -0.25 -12.80
N ASP A 82 3.74 0.60 -12.72
CA ASP A 82 5.07 0.21 -12.25
C ASP A 82 5.05 -0.19 -10.77
N ILE A 83 4.30 0.54 -9.93
CA ILE A 83 4.07 0.17 -8.53
C ILE A 83 3.40 -1.20 -8.42
N LEU A 84 2.31 -1.42 -9.17
CA LEU A 84 1.58 -2.70 -9.14
C LEU A 84 2.44 -3.87 -9.62
N ASN A 85 3.27 -3.66 -10.66
CA ASN A 85 4.21 -4.66 -11.14
C ASN A 85 5.30 -4.98 -10.10
N ALA A 86 5.83 -3.96 -9.43
CA ALA A 86 6.80 -4.14 -8.35
C ALA A 86 6.20 -4.92 -7.16
N MET A 87 4.97 -4.58 -6.76
CA MET A 87 4.22 -5.32 -5.75
C MET A 87 4.01 -6.77 -6.17
N ALA A 88 3.53 -7.03 -7.38
CA ALA A 88 3.29 -8.39 -7.88
C ALA A 88 4.57 -9.25 -7.86
N LYS A 89 5.71 -8.68 -8.25
CA LYS A 89 7.02 -9.34 -8.17
C LYS A 89 7.39 -9.68 -6.73
N LYS A 90 7.27 -8.72 -5.80
CA LYS A 90 7.59 -8.91 -4.39
C LYS A 90 6.71 -9.98 -3.75
N ILE A 91 5.40 -9.88 -3.94
CA ILE A 91 4.41 -10.82 -3.40
C ILE A 91 4.66 -12.22 -3.95
N ARG A 92 4.98 -12.37 -5.25
CA ARG A 92 5.32 -13.67 -5.85
C ARG A 92 6.49 -14.33 -5.15
N ILE A 93 7.56 -13.57 -4.87
CA ILE A 93 8.74 -14.08 -4.16
C ILE A 93 8.34 -14.55 -2.75
N GLU A 94 7.63 -13.72 -1.99
CA GLU A 94 7.22 -14.06 -0.62
C GLU A 94 6.32 -15.29 -0.56
N VAL A 95 5.39 -15.44 -1.52
CA VAL A 95 4.52 -16.63 -1.59
C VAL A 95 5.32 -17.89 -1.91
N LEU A 96 6.29 -17.81 -2.84
CA LEU A 96 7.15 -18.95 -3.15
C LEU A 96 8.02 -19.36 -1.96
N GLU A 97 8.55 -18.40 -1.21
CA GLU A 97 9.29 -18.65 0.04
C GLU A 97 8.40 -19.28 1.11
N GLN A 98 7.18 -18.76 1.30
CA GLN A 98 6.19 -19.32 2.22
C GLN A 98 5.86 -20.79 1.90
N ILE A 99 5.72 -21.14 0.61
CA ILE A 99 5.53 -22.51 0.15
C ILE A 99 6.77 -23.36 0.42
N ARG A 100 7.96 -22.87 0.08
CA ARG A 100 9.23 -23.57 0.27
C ARG A 100 9.47 -23.92 1.74
N GLU A 101 9.16 -23.00 2.63
CA GLU A 101 9.31 -23.14 4.07
C GLU A 101 8.13 -23.86 4.74
N ARG A 102 7.08 -24.21 3.99
CA ARG A 102 5.89 -24.92 4.48
C ARG A 102 5.21 -24.20 5.66
N ARG A 103 5.26 -22.85 5.68
CA ARG A 103 4.74 -22.02 6.78
C ARG A 103 3.21 -22.03 6.90
N GLY A 104 2.49 -22.54 5.89
CA GLY A 104 1.02 -22.48 5.82
C GLY A 104 0.50 -21.04 5.65
N PRO A 105 -0.82 -20.82 5.47
CA PRO A 105 -1.41 -19.50 5.30
C PRO A 105 -1.14 -18.57 6.49
N ARG A 106 -1.01 -17.25 6.24
CA ARG A 106 -0.87 -16.27 7.33
C ARG A 106 -2.18 -16.16 8.10
N ALA A 107 -2.12 -16.24 9.43
CA ALA A 107 -3.26 -15.97 10.29
C ALA A 107 -3.62 -14.48 10.26
N ASN A 108 -4.91 -14.17 10.44
CA ASN A 108 -5.38 -12.81 10.65
C ASN A 108 -4.84 -12.28 11.98
N ARG A 109 -4.34 -11.04 12.00
CA ARG A 109 -3.84 -10.36 13.19
C ARG A 109 -4.75 -9.18 13.54
N PRO A 110 -4.87 -8.78 14.81
CA PRO A 110 -5.51 -7.51 15.15
C PRO A 110 -4.89 -6.38 14.34
N ASP A 111 -5.73 -5.55 13.72
CA ASP A 111 -5.30 -4.42 12.89
C ASP A 111 -5.11 -3.13 13.71
N SER A 112 -5.23 -3.23 15.04
CA SER A 112 -5.21 -2.13 16.00
C SER A 112 -4.01 -2.28 16.94
N LEU A 113 -3.38 -1.17 17.31
CA LEU A 113 -2.19 -1.17 18.19
C LEU A 113 -2.50 -1.53 19.65
N THR A 114 -3.77 -1.47 20.06
CA THR A 114 -4.20 -1.75 21.43
C THR A 114 -4.50 -3.23 21.67
N GLU A 115 -4.44 -4.10 20.64
CA GLU A 115 -4.82 -5.53 20.68
C GLU A 115 -6.22 -5.85 21.25
N ILE A 116 -7.01 -4.85 21.62
CA ILE A 116 -8.39 -5.00 22.09
C ILE A 116 -9.30 -4.91 20.86
N SER A 117 -10.00 -6.00 20.55
CA SER A 117 -11.11 -6.07 19.58
C SER A 117 -12.43 -6.32 20.28
#